data_AF-A0A521SYB2-F1
#
_entry.id   AF-A0A521SYB2-F1
#
_cell.length_a   1.000
_cell.length_b   1.000
_cell.length_c   1.000
_cell.angle_alpha   90.00
_cell.angle_beta   90.00
_cell.angle_gamma   90.00
#
_symmetry.space_group_name_H-M   'P 1'
#
loop_
_entity.id
_entity.type
_entity.pdbx_description
1 polymer ?
#
loop_
_entity_poly.entity_id
_entity_poly.type
_entity_poly.pdbx_seq_one_letter_code
_entity_poly.pdbx_strand_id
1 'polypeptide(L)'
;MSANQDSFREWINAKYIEWMMSMGKKRPLYAFAEFLGVTQATLSLWMSGRREPNHDHTFRLAKLFGPEIFVITKMFEGLDSRHKFVSENWQLIDEKDREQIIEIIERGLERKSNKLTSLKSADETGS
;
A
#
# COMPACT_ATOMS: atom_id res chain seq x y z
N MET A 1 -23.59 -11.84 7.56
CA MET A 1 -23.80 -10.73 6.61
C MET A 1 -22.62 -9.79 6.75
N SER A 2 -21.59 -9.92 5.90
CA SER A 2 -20.49 -8.95 5.91
C SER A 2 -20.96 -7.71 5.18
N ALA A 3 -20.95 -6.57 5.87
CA ALA A 3 -21.30 -5.28 5.29
C ALA A 3 -20.42 -5.02 4.07
N ASN A 4 -21.04 -4.57 2.98
CA ASN A 4 -20.36 -4.06 1.80
C ASN A 4 -19.51 -2.86 2.25
N GLN A 5 -18.20 -3.06 2.45
CA GLN A 5 -17.28 -1.99 2.84
C GLN A 5 -16.76 -1.32 1.58
N ASP A 6 -17.52 -0.33 1.13
CA ASP A 6 -17.24 0.36 -0.14
C ASP A 6 -16.13 1.42 0.02
N SER A 7 -15.72 1.76 1.24
CA SER A 7 -14.67 2.75 1.52
C SER A 7 -13.60 2.30 2.52
N PHE A 8 -12.36 2.79 2.35
CA PHE A 8 -11.27 2.56 3.30
C PHE A 8 -11.61 2.99 4.73
N ARG A 9 -12.35 4.10 4.88
CA ARG A 9 -12.82 4.61 6.17
C ARG A 9 -13.65 3.55 6.90
N GLU A 10 -14.64 2.97 6.23
CA GLU A 10 -15.51 1.96 6.85
C GLU A 10 -14.73 0.70 7.20
N TRP A 11 -13.84 0.28 6.31
CA TRP A 11 -12.97 -0.87 6.54
C TRP A 11 -12.07 -0.69 7.76
N ILE A 12 -11.36 0.44 7.88
CA ILE A 12 -10.43 0.65 9.02
C ILE A 12 -11.19 0.77 10.35
N ASN A 13 -12.41 1.33 10.34
CA ASN A 13 -13.27 1.37 11.52
C ASN A 13 -13.71 -0.03 11.95
N ALA A 14 -14.03 -0.92 11.01
CA ALA A 14 -14.37 -2.30 11.34
C ALA A 14 -13.16 -3.09 11.84
N LYS A 15 -11.98 -2.94 11.21
CA LYS A 15 -10.75 -3.58 11.70
C LYS A 15 -10.41 -3.14 13.13
N TYR A 16 -10.66 -1.88 13.48
CA TYR A 16 -10.53 -1.43 14.87
C TYR A 16 -11.48 -2.19 15.81
N ILE A 17 -12.74 -2.37 15.42
CA ILE A 17 -13.74 -3.10 16.19
C ILE A 17 -13.35 -4.58 16.33
N GLU A 18 -12.97 -5.25 15.24
CA GLU A 18 -12.49 -6.64 15.25
C GLU A 18 -11.27 -6.82 16.15
N TRP A 19 -10.29 -5.92 16.05
CA TRP A 19 -9.09 -5.91 16.88
C TRP A 19 -9.41 -5.65 18.37
N MET A 20 -10.37 -4.77 18.67
CA MET A 20 -10.82 -4.59 20.05
C MET A 20 -11.50 -5.85 20.60
N MET A 21 -12.31 -6.53 19.78
CA MET A 21 -12.99 -7.76 20.19
C MET A 21 -12.00 -8.90 20.45
N SER A 22 -10.96 -9.05 19.63
CA SER A 22 -9.95 -10.10 19.80
C SER A 22 -9.11 -9.93 21.08
N MET A 23 -8.99 -8.71 21.59
CA MET A 23 -8.24 -8.40 22.82
C MET A 23 -9.05 -8.63 24.11
N GLY A 24 -10.35 -8.93 24.02
CA GLY A 24 -11.22 -9.23 25.18
C GLY A 24 -11.46 -8.05 26.14
N LYS A 25 -10.95 -6.85 25.84
CA LYS A 25 -11.15 -5.63 26.63
C LYS A 25 -11.14 -4.39 25.75
N LYS A 26 -11.87 -3.35 26.17
CA LYS A 26 -11.84 -2.04 25.49
C LYS A 26 -10.41 -1.51 25.47
N ARG A 27 -9.88 -1.28 24.27
CA ARG A 27 -8.60 -0.61 24.07
C ARG A 27 -8.84 0.76 23.46
N PRO A 28 -8.05 1.77 23.84
CA PRO A 28 -8.16 3.11 23.29
C PRO A 28 -7.58 3.17 21.87
N LEU A 29 -7.98 4.20 21.13
CA LEU A 29 -7.59 4.37 19.74
C LEU A 29 -6.07 4.49 19.52
N TYR A 30 -5.34 5.09 20.48
CA TYR A 30 -3.87 5.21 20.37
C TYR A 30 -3.18 3.83 20.34
N ALA A 31 -3.70 2.85 21.08
CA ALA A 31 -3.13 1.50 21.10
C ALA A 31 -3.35 0.78 19.77
N PHE A 32 -4.45 1.09 19.07
CA PHE A 32 -4.64 0.62 17.71
C PHE A 32 -3.66 1.31 16.74
N ALA A 33 -3.43 2.61 16.88
CA ALA A 33 -2.44 3.32 16.07
C ALA A 33 -1.04 2.72 16.21
N GLU A 34 -0.63 2.40 17.45
CA GLU A 34 0.63 1.70 17.74
C GLU A 34 0.67 0.31 17.09
N PHE A 35 -0.40 -0.47 17.18
CA PHE A 35 -0.50 -1.78 16.52
C PHE A 35 -0.34 -1.68 15.00
N LEU A 36 -0.89 -0.63 14.39
CA LEU A 36 -0.75 -0.36 12.96
C LEU A 36 0.61 0.25 12.58
N GLY A 37 1.42 0.66 13.56
CA GLY A 37 2.69 1.35 13.34
C GLY A 37 2.53 2.76 12.74
N VAL A 38 1.46 3.47 13.11
CA VAL A 38 1.19 4.85 12.65
C VAL A 38 0.92 5.79 13.83
N THR A 39 1.00 7.10 13.57
CA THR A 39 0.61 8.09 14.59
C THR A 39 -0.90 8.10 14.82
N GLN A 40 -1.33 8.46 16.03
CA GLN A 40 -2.76 8.63 16.33
C GLN A 40 -3.42 9.69 15.42
N ALA A 41 -2.70 10.74 15.05
CA ALA A 41 -3.19 11.76 14.13
C ALA A 41 -3.48 11.17 12.74
N THR A 42 -2.56 10.35 12.21
CA THR A 42 -2.74 9.63 10.94
C THR A 42 -3.99 8.76 11.00
N LEU A 43 -4.13 7.95 12.05
CA LEU A 43 -5.29 7.07 12.21
C LEU A 43 -6.61 7.85 12.35
N SER A 44 -6.60 8.98 13.04
CA SER A 44 -7.79 9.84 13.17
C SER A 44 -8.25 10.40 11.81
N LEU A 45 -7.30 10.82 10.96
CA LEU A 45 -7.62 11.28 9.59
C LEU A 45 -8.20 10.14 8.73
N TRP A 46 -7.69 8.93 8.89
CA TRP A 46 -8.18 7.72 8.22
C TRP A 46 -9.61 7.37 8.64
N MET A 47 -9.87 7.29 9.95
CA MET A 47 -11.18 6.91 10.48
C MET A 47 -12.26 7.98 10.24
N SER A 48 -11.87 9.24 10.05
CA SER A 48 -12.79 10.30 9.63
C SER A 48 -13.00 10.36 8.12
N GLY A 49 -12.19 9.65 7.33
CA GLY A 49 -12.20 9.70 5.86
C GLY A 49 -11.64 11.00 5.29
N ARG A 50 -10.96 11.82 6.11
CA ARG A 50 -10.28 13.04 5.64
C ARG A 50 -9.02 12.74 4.83
N ARG A 51 -8.46 11.54 4.99
CA ARG A 51 -7.27 11.09 4.29
C ARG A 51 -7.30 9.58 4.10
N GLU A 52 -6.78 9.11 2.98
CA GLU A 52 -6.50 7.69 2.71
C GLU A 52 -5.03 7.33 2.97
N PRO A 53 -4.70 6.05 3.15
CA PRO A 53 -3.32 5.60 3.27
C PRO A 53 -2.58 5.84 1.96
N ASN A 54 -1.29 6.14 2.05
CA ASN A 54 -0.43 6.13 0.88
C ASN A 54 0.08 4.70 0.61
N HIS A 55 0.87 4.51 -0.45
CA HIS A 55 1.47 3.21 -0.78
C HIS A 55 2.15 2.51 0.40
N ASP A 56 3.05 3.17 1.12
CA ASP A 56 3.77 2.55 2.24
C ASP A 56 2.81 2.08 3.35
N HIS A 57 1.84 2.92 3.72
CA HIS A 57 0.82 2.57 4.70
C HIS A 57 -0.06 1.41 4.22
N THR A 58 -0.50 1.41 2.97
CA THR A 58 -1.30 0.32 2.40
C THR A 58 -0.54 -1.00 2.42
N PHE A 59 0.75 -1.01 2.06
CA PHE A 59 1.60 -2.20 2.16
C PHE A 59 1.73 -2.72 3.59
N ARG A 60 1.90 -1.85 4.58
CA ARG A 60 1.96 -2.26 6.00
C ARG A 60 0.64 -2.85 6.47
N LEU A 61 -0.47 -2.20 6.15
CA LEU A 61 -1.80 -2.69 6.48
C LEU A 61 -2.10 -4.03 5.80
N ALA A 62 -1.62 -4.25 4.57
CA ALA A 62 -1.75 -5.52 3.88
C ALA A 62 -1.00 -6.66 4.59
N LYS A 63 0.16 -6.38 5.20
CA LYS A 63 0.88 -7.37 6.02
C LYS A 63 0.11 -7.74 7.30
N LEU A 64 -0.69 -6.84 7.85
CA LEU A 64 -1.45 -7.06 9.08
C LEU A 64 -2.80 -7.72 8.83
N PHE A 65 -3.51 -7.31 7.77
CA PHE A 65 -4.91 -7.67 7.54
C PHE A 65 -5.17 -8.43 6.24
N GLY A 66 -4.16 -8.58 5.38
CA GLY A 66 -4.29 -9.25 4.09
C GLY A 66 -4.45 -8.31 2.89
N PRO A 67 -4.38 -8.87 1.67
CA PRO A 67 -4.29 -8.10 0.42
C PRO A 67 -5.59 -7.38 0.03
N GLU A 68 -6.72 -7.65 0.68
CA GLU A 68 -8.02 -7.00 0.46
C GLU A 68 -7.94 -5.47 0.48
N ILE A 69 -7.03 -4.91 1.28
CA ILE A 69 -6.86 -3.46 1.38
C ILE A 69 -6.47 -2.81 0.04
N PHE A 70 -5.77 -3.52 -0.85
CA PHE A 70 -5.40 -2.96 -2.15
C PHE A 70 -6.61 -2.74 -3.06
N VAL A 71 -7.65 -3.56 -2.91
CA VAL A 71 -8.94 -3.37 -3.60
C VAL A 71 -9.67 -2.18 -3.00
N ILE A 72 -9.73 -2.11 -1.66
CA ILE A 72 -10.46 -1.07 -0.92
C ILE A 72 -9.87 0.32 -1.12
N THR A 73 -8.53 0.41 -1.14
CA THR A 73 -7.81 1.66 -1.42
C THR A 73 -7.73 1.96 -2.91
N LYS A 74 -8.33 1.12 -3.76
CA LYS A 74 -8.32 1.27 -5.22
C LYS A 74 -6.89 1.42 -5.76
N MET A 75 -5.91 0.91 -5.03
CA MET A 75 -4.49 1.00 -5.40
C MET A 75 -4.19 0.14 -6.64
N PHE A 76 -5.10 -0.77 -6.96
CA PHE A 76 -5.13 -1.50 -8.22
C PHE A 76 -6.01 -0.85 -9.31
N GLU A 77 -6.85 0.14 -8.99
CA GLU A 77 -7.56 0.93 -10.01
C GLU A 77 -6.57 1.89 -10.67
N GLY A 78 -6.19 1.59 -11.91
CA GLY A 78 -5.13 2.30 -12.64
C GLY A 78 -3.92 1.44 -12.96
N LEU A 79 -3.90 0.19 -12.47
CA LEU A 79 -3.06 -0.82 -13.09
C LEU A 79 -3.55 -1.03 -14.51
N ASP A 80 -2.73 -0.69 -15.49
CA ASP A 80 -3.04 -1.05 -16.85
C ASP A 80 -3.18 -2.58 -16.98
N SER A 81 -3.88 -3.01 -18.02
CA SER A 81 -4.17 -4.43 -18.28
C SER A 81 -2.95 -5.34 -18.22
N ARG A 82 -1.74 -4.81 -18.44
CA ARG A 82 -0.47 -5.56 -18.41
C ARG A 82 -0.05 -5.90 -16.98
N HIS A 83 -0.20 -4.98 -16.03
CA HIS A 83 0.15 -5.29 -14.64
C HIS A 83 -0.81 -6.34 -14.05
N LYS A 84 -2.10 -6.24 -14.34
CA LYS A 84 -3.08 -7.27 -13.95
C LYS A 84 -2.70 -8.63 -14.55
N PHE A 85 -2.39 -8.66 -15.85
CA PHE A 85 -1.97 -9.87 -16.55
C PHE A 85 -0.75 -10.51 -15.91
N VAL A 86 0.30 -9.75 -15.63
CA VAL A 86 1.53 -10.27 -14.98
C VAL A 86 1.21 -10.82 -13.59
N SER A 87 0.42 -10.10 -12.79
CA SER A 87 0.08 -10.53 -11.43
C SER A 87 -0.76 -11.81 -11.40
N GLU A 88 -1.75 -11.95 -12.28
CA GLU A 88 -2.65 -13.12 -12.34
C GLU A 88 -1.94 -14.36 -12.86
N ASN A 89 -0.92 -14.19 -13.70
CA ASN A 89 -0.18 -15.28 -14.32
C ASN A 89 1.18 -15.55 -13.66
N TRP A 90 1.57 -14.78 -12.64
CA TRP A 90 2.91 -14.86 -12.03
C TRP A 90 3.30 -16.28 -11.65
N GLN A 91 2.37 -17.02 -11.04
CA GLN A 91 2.58 -18.41 -10.61
C GLN A 91 2.76 -19.40 -11.77
N LEU A 92 2.30 -19.06 -12.97
CA LEU A 92 2.43 -19.87 -14.19
C LEU A 92 3.74 -19.63 -14.93
N ILE A 93 4.41 -18.50 -14.66
CA ILE A 93 5.72 -18.17 -15.23
C ILE A 93 6.78 -19.01 -14.51
N ASP A 94 7.72 -19.61 -15.25
CA ASP A 94 8.83 -20.34 -14.63
C ASP A 94 9.84 -19.40 -13.95
N GLU A 95 10.72 -19.96 -13.13
CA GLU A 95 11.65 -19.14 -12.34
C GLU A 95 12.61 -18.32 -13.21
N LYS A 96 13.08 -18.89 -14.31
CA LYS A 96 14.03 -18.24 -15.22
C LYS A 96 13.40 -17.00 -15.87
N ASP A 97 12.13 -17.09 -16.26
CA ASP A 97 11.43 -15.97 -16.88
C ASP A 97 11.02 -14.91 -15.83
N ARG A 98 10.71 -15.32 -14.60
CA ARG A 98 10.49 -14.37 -13.49
C ARG A 98 11.75 -13.56 -13.18
N GLU A 99 12.91 -14.21 -13.12
CA GLU A 99 14.21 -13.55 -12.93
C GLU A 99 14.48 -12.50 -14.01
N GLN A 100 14.23 -12.84 -15.29
CA GLN A 100 14.36 -11.89 -16.39
C GLN A 100 13.42 -10.69 -16.27
N ILE A 101 12.17 -10.90 -15.85
CA ILE A 101 11.21 -9.81 -15.62
C ILE A 101 11.72 -8.88 -14.52
N ILE A 102 12.24 -9.44 -13.43
CA ILE A 102 12.82 -8.65 -12.32
C ILE A 102 14.00 -7.82 -12.82
N GLU A 103 14.95 -8.41 -13.55
CA GLU A 103 16.09 -7.66 -14.11
C GLU A 103 15.65 -6.51 -15.03
N ILE A 104 14.62 -6.73 -15.85
CA ILE A 104 14.08 -5.68 -16.74
C ILE A 104 13.54 -4.51 -15.90
N ILE A 105 12.82 -4.81 -14.82
CA ILE A 105 12.28 -3.81 -13.90
C ILE A 105 13.41 -3.04 -13.22
N GLU A 106 14.42 -3.75 -12.67
CA GLU A 106 15.58 -3.14 -12.01
C GLU A 106 16.34 -2.19 -12.95
N ARG A 107 16.68 -2.65 -14.17
CA ARG A 107 17.32 -1.80 -15.20
C ARG A 107 16.46 -0.59 -15.58
N GLY A 108 15.13 -0.72 -15.53
CA GLY A 108 14.20 0.40 -15.74
C GLY A 108 14.29 1.45 -14.62
N LEU A 109 14.34 1.00 -13.37
CA LEU A 109 14.44 1.86 -12.19
C LEU A 109 15.77 2.60 -12.11
N GLU A 110 16.89 1.92 -12.39
CA GLU A 110 18.22 2.53 -12.42
C GLU A 110 18.31 3.65 -13.46
N ARG A 111 17.80 3.43 -14.68
CA ARG A 111 17.78 4.46 -15.73
C ARG A 111 17.00 5.70 -15.30
N LYS A 112 15.87 5.52 -14.62
CA LYS A 112 15.07 6.64 -14.10
C LYS A 112 15.81 7.38 -12.98
N SER A 113 16.46 6.65 -12.07
CA SER A 113 17.26 7.22 -10.98
C SER A 113 18.40 8.08 -11.54
N ASN A 114 19.21 7.52 -12.44
CA ASN A 114 20.36 8.20 -13.06
C ASN A 114 19.96 9.45 -13.85
N LYS A 115 18.82 9.41 -14.53
CA LYS A 115 18.28 10.58 -15.25
C LYS A 115 17.87 11.71 -14.28
N LEU A 116 17.40 11.38 -13.08
CA LEU A 116 17.01 12.35 -12.07
C LEU A 116 18.22 13.02 -11.42
N THR A 117 19.31 12.26 -11.21
CA THR A 117 20.59 12.78 -10.71
C THR A 117 21.28 13.68 -11.74
N SER A 118 21.25 13.32 -13.04
CA SER A 118 21.86 14.13 -14.10
C SER A 118 21.15 15.46 -14.35
N LEU A 119 19.85 15.55 -14.08
CA LEU A 119 19.09 16.80 -14.23
C LEU A 119 19.39 17.78 -13.09
N LYS A 120 19.57 17.28 -11.86
CA LYS A 120 19.89 18.14 -10.69
C LYS A 120 21.29 18.74 -10.76
N SER A 121 22.27 18.00 -11.30
CA SER A 121 23.64 18.51 -11.45
C SER A 121 23.78 19.53 -12.58
N ALA A 122 22.86 19.57 -13.56
CA ALA A 122 22.87 20.58 -14.62
C ALA A 122 22.37 21.95 -14.15
N ASP A 123 21.44 21.98 -13.19
CA ASP A 123 20.89 23.23 -12.63
C ASP A 123 21.87 23.95 -11.67
N GLU A 124 22.83 23.24 -11.06
CA GLU A 124 23.79 23.81 -10.10
C GLU A 124 25.04 24.41 -10.76
N THR A 125 25.28 24.17 -12.05
CA THR A 125 26.45 24.71 -12.79
C THR A 125 26.15 25.96 -13.62
N GLY A 126 24.92 26.49 -13.53
CA GLY A 126 24.43 27.63 -14.32
C GLY A 126 24.13 28.89 -13.52
N SER A 127 24.93 29.24 -12.51
CA SER A 127 24.85 30.51 -11.77
C SER A 127 26.20 31.19 -11.64
#